data_AF-A0A139D7S7-F1
#
_entry.id   AF-A0A139D7S7-F1
#
_cell.length_a   1.000
_cell.length_b   1.000
_cell.length_c   1.000
_cell.angle_alpha   90.00
_cell.angle_beta   90.00
_cell.angle_gamma   90.00
#
_symmetry.space_group_name_H-M   'P 1'
#
loop_
_entity.id
_entity.type
_entity.pdbx_description
1 polymer ?
#
loop_
_entity_poly.entity_id
_entity_poly.type
_entity_poly.pdbx_seq_one_letter_code
_entity_poly.pdbx_strand_id
1 'polypeptide(L)'
;MWESSVLLFWWWPFFLFGIRDLSHLDNDRHPVREQSPSEGLKQVLAQIRELHETVKPLKGKAKLKALRHFMDHLNDDLEITAEIRPQSQPAGEWVLAPGADTTRRILYIHGGGWLVGSPRSHRAITERLAQKTGAAVFSLDYRLMPEHRFMDGMEDCREAYRWQLENGPNGPEPASFMVVAGDSAGGSHTLALIAWLRDQNLRQADAAVALAPSTDLTLTAPSNRENLATDALLGPMAGPIGKVPRWLSWWLTMLAFRV
;
A
#
# COMPACT_ATOMS: atom_id res chain seq x y z
N MET A 1 25.65 -39.02 -6.49
CA MET A 1 25.04 -38.21 -7.57
C MET A 1 23.74 -37.51 -7.17
N TRP A 2 23.25 -37.65 -5.93
CA TRP A 2 22.05 -36.98 -5.41
C TRP A 2 22.33 -35.74 -4.53
N GLU A 3 23.52 -35.64 -3.91
CA GLU A 3 23.85 -34.54 -3.00
C GLU A 3 24.20 -33.22 -3.75
N SER A 4 24.76 -33.32 -4.95
CA SER A 4 25.14 -32.15 -5.75
C SER A 4 23.93 -31.40 -6.34
N SER A 5 22.82 -32.12 -6.57
CA SER A 5 21.58 -31.59 -7.17
C SER A 5 20.76 -30.77 -6.18
N VAL A 6 20.78 -31.17 -4.89
CA VAL A 6 20.08 -30.46 -3.82
C VAL A 6 20.78 -29.13 -3.53
N LEU A 7 22.12 -29.12 -3.47
CA LEU A 7 22.89 -27.89 -3.24
C LEU A 7 22.70 -26.84 -4.35
N LEU A 8 22.59 -27.26 -5.61
CA LEU A 8 22.28 -26.34 -6.72
C LEU A 8 20.91 -25.66 -6.59
N PHE A 9 19.91 -26.35 -6.04
CA PHE A 9 18.57 -25.80 -5.81
C PHE A 9 18.55 -24.69 -4.73
N TRP A 10 19.44 -24.78 -3.73
CA TRP A 10 19.55 -23.79 -2.65
C TRP A 10 20.30 -22.52 -3.05
N TRP A 11 21.23 -22.60 -4.02
CA TRP A 11 22.00 -21.45 -4.51
C TRP A 11 21.35 -20.73 -5.69
N TRP A 12 20.40 -21.38 -6.37
CA TRP A 12 19.66 -20.84 -7.50
C TRP A 12 18.98 -19.48 -7.24
N PRO A 13 18.37 -19.21 -6.05
CA PRO A 13 17.80 -17.89 -5.74
C PRO A 13 18.85 -16.78 -5.68
N PHE A 14 20.09 -17.09 -5.30
CA PHE A 14 21.20 -16.13 -5.21
C PHE A 14 21.58 -15.57 -6.59
N PHE A 15 21.47 -16.39 -7.63
CA PHE A 15 21.80 -16.02 -9.01
C PHE A 15 20.59 -15.44 -9.78
N LEU A 16 19.37 -15.87 -9.49
CA LEU A 16 18.15 -15.32 -10.12
C LEU A 16 17.67 -14.00 -9.49
N PHE A 17 17.88 -13.80 -8.20
CA PHE A 17 17.37 -12.65 -7.44
C PHE A 17 18.48 -11.79 -6.83
N GLY A 18 19.69 -11.87 -7.36
CA GLY A 18 20.66 -10.80 -7.23
C GLY A 18 20.13 -9.56 -7.93
N ILE A 19 19.18 -8.85 -7.31
CA ILE A 19 18.73 -7.55 -7.79
C ILE A 19 19.99 -6.70 -7.83
N ARG A 20 20.32 -6.19 -9.02
CA ARG A 20 21.47 -5.31 -9.21
C ARG A 20 21.36 -4.22 -8.15
N ASP A 21 22.42 -4.05 -7.37
CA ASP A 21 22.46 -2.98 -6.38
C ASP A 21 22.44 -1.63 -7.13
N LEU A 22 21.28 -0.99 -7.08
CA LEU A 22 21.05 0.32 -7.68
C LEU A 22 21.27 1.46 -6.68
N SER A 23 21.83 1.19 -5.49
CA SER A 23 22.16 2.25 -4.52
C SER A 23 23.12 3.32 -5.08
N HIS A 24 23.87 2.98 -6.13
CA HIS A 24 24.65 3.94 -6.90
C HIS A 24 23.81 4.98 -7.67
N LEU A 25 22.48 4.85 -7.72
CA LEU A 25 21.55 5.88 -8.20
C LEU A 25 21.13 6.82 -7.07
N ASP A 26 21.29 6.43 -5.81
CA ASP A 26 20.98 7.23 -4.61
C ASP A 26 22.14 8.17 -4.23
N ASN A 27 22.79 8.78 -5.22
CA ASN A 27 23.97 9.64 -5.01
C ASN A 27 23.63 10.98 -4.38
N ASP A 28 22.38 11.42 -4.53
CA ASP A 28 21.91 12.69 -4.00
C ASP A 28 21.50 12.52 -2.53
N ARG A 29 22.48 12.70 -1.63
CA ARG A 29 22.17 12.93 -0.22
C ARG A 29 21.51 14.31 -0.11
N HIS A 30 20.18 14.31 -0.12
CA HIS A 30 19.44 15.52 0.21
C HIS A 30 19.83 15.97 1.63
N PRO A 31 20.13 17.27 1.83
CA PRO A 31 20.46 17.76 3.16
C PRO A 31 19.31 17.45 4.11
N VAL A 32 19.59 16.65 5.14
CA VAL A 32 18.64 16.37 6.20
C VAL A 32 18.42 17.68 6.94
N ARG A 33 17.21 18.23 6.85
CA ARG A 33 16.83 19.40 7.63
C ARG A 33 16.53 18.93 9.06
N GLU A 34 17.44 19.21 9.98
CA GLU A 34 17.13 19.08 11.40
C GLU A 34 16.05 20.09 11.76
N GLN A 35 14.83 19.60 11.97
CA GLN A 35 13.71 20.38 12.46
C GLN A 35 13.16 19.69 13.70
N SER A 36 12.81 20.48 14.71
CA SER A 36 12.05 19.96 15.84
C SER A 36 10.72 19.39 15.33
N PRO A 37 10.33 18.17 15.75
CA PRO A 37 9.05 17.58 15.36
C PRO A 37 7.91 18.53 15.69
N SER A 38 7.00 18.75 14.73
CA SER A 38 5.77 19.48 14.98
C SER A 38 4.90 18.75 16.02
N GLU A 39 4.01 19.47 16.69
CA GLU A 39 3.08 18.84 17.64
C GLU A 39 2.22 17.75 16.97
N GLY A 40 1.78 17.97 15.72
CA GLY A 40 1.08 16.95 14.95
C GLY A 40 1.92 15.69 14.70
N LEU A 41 3.21 15.84 14.36
CA LEU A 41 4.10 14.69 14.20
C LEU A 41 4.29 13.94 15.53
N LYS A 42 4.43 14.66 16.66
CA LYS A 42 4.53 14.03 17.99
C LYS A 42 3.27 13.23 18.33
N GLN A 43 2.09 13.75 18.04
CA GLN A 43 0.81 13.05 18.25
C GLN A 43 0.73 11.77 17.43
N VAL A 44 1.07 11.83 16.13
CA VAL A 44 1.10 10.64 15.25
C VAL A 44 2.09 9.60 15.78
N LEU A 45 3.29 10.02 16.17
CA LEU A 45 4.29 9.10 16.74
C LEU A 45 3.83 8.46 18.06
N ALA A 46 3.06 9.19 18.89
CA ALA A 46 2.47 8.65 20.11
C ALA A 46 1.41 7.58 19.80
N GLN A 47 0.52 7.84 18.84
CA GLN A 47 -0.50 6.88 18.39
C GLN A 47 0.15 5.60 17.82
N ILE A 48 1.23 5.71 17.04
CA ILE A 48 1.96 4.56 16.51
C ILE A 48 2.57 3.71 17.65
N ARG A 49 3.09 4.36 18.70
CA ARG A 49 3.62 3.65 19.88
C ARG A 49 2.52 2.95 20.67
N GLU A 50 1.39 3.61 20.88
CA GLU A 50 0.22 3.04 21.55
C GLU A 50 -0.31 1.82 20.80
N LEU A 51 -0.45 1.91 19.47
CA LEU A 51 -0.78 0.79 18.61
C LEU A 51 0.16 -0.38 18.88
N HIS A 52 1.48 -0.13 18.84
CA HIS A 52 2.48 -1.16 19.00
C HIS A 52 2.32 -1.89 20.33
N GLU A 53 2.23 -1.16 21.45
CA GLU A 53 2.09 -1.78 22.78
C GLU A 53 0.76 -2.54 22.93
N THR A 54 -0.31 -2.05 22.32
CA THR A 54 -1.64 -2.70 22.33
C THR A 54 -1.63 -4.04 21.59
N VAL A 55 -0.95 -4.13 20.45
CA VAL A 55 -0.97 -5.33 19.59
C VAL A 55 0.16 -6.32 19.90
N LYS A 56 1.18 -5.89 20.64
CA LYS A 56 2.34 -6.70 21.05
C LYS A 56 2.00 -8.00 21.79
N PRO A 57 1.06 -8.05 22.76
CA PRO A 57 0.71 -9.30 23.43
C PRO A 57 -0.16 -10.24 22.56
N LEU A 58 -0.80 -9.71 21.51
CA LEU A 58 -1.72 -10.46 20.67
C LEU A 58 -0.98 -11.30 19.62
N LYS A 59 -1.62 -12.41 19.20
CA LYS A 59 -1.07 -13.31 18.17
C LYS A 59 -2.14 -13.70 17.14
N GLY A 60 -1.69 -14.11 15.95
CA GLY A 60 -2.54 -14.66 14.89
C GLY A 60 -3.75 -13.77 14.56
N LYS A 61 -4.93 -14.40 14.45
CA LYS A 61 -6.20 -13.71 14.09
C LYS A 61 -6.58 -12.60 15.06
N ALA A 62 -6.28 -12.74 16.36
CA ALA A 62 -6.60 -11.71 17.36
C ALA A 62 -5.77 -10.44 17.11
N LYS A 63 -4.47 -10.60 16.82
CA LYS A 63 -3.60 -9.47 16.45
C LYS A 63 -4.07 -8.79 15.16
N LEU A 64 -4.41 -9.57 14.14
CA LEU A 64 -4.91 -9.05 12.87
C LEU A 64 -6.21 -8.26 13.05
N LYS A 65 -7.17 -8.79 13.81
CA LYS A 65 -8.43 -8.11 14.10
C LYS A 65 -8.20 -6.78 14.83
N ALA A 66 -7.29 -6.76 15.82
CA ALA A 66 -6.94 -5.54 16.54
C ALA A 66 -6.28 -4.50 15.63
N LEU A 67 -5.36 -4.92 14.75
CA LEU A 67 -4.74 -4.00 13.77
C LEU A 67 -5.76 -3.42 12.79
N ARG A 68 -6.67 -4.23 12.24
CA ARG A 68 -7.75 -3.75 11.35
C ARG A 68 -8.64 -2.75 12.07
N HIS A 69 -9.09 -3.11 13.28
CA HIS A 69 -9.90 -2.21 14.11
C HIS A 69 -9.19 -0.89 14.37
N PHE A 70 -7.93 -0.92 14.80
CA PHE A 70 -7.18 0.29 15.06
C PHE A 70 -7.05 1.16 13.80
N MET A 71 -6.70 0.57 12.65
CA MET A 71 -6.59 1.33 11.40
C MET A 71 -7.89 2.00 10.99
N ASP A 72 -9.03 1.32 11.13
CA ASP A 72 -10.34 1.88 10.80
C ASP A 72 -10.76 3.06 11.71
N HIS A 73 -10.17 3.14 12.90
CA HIS A 73 -10.48 4.16 13.90
C HIS A 73 -9.37 5.21 14.07
N LEU A 74 -8.29 5.13 13.27
CA LEU A 74 -7.18 6.08 13.28
C LEU A 74 -7.62 7.54 13.07
N ASN A 75 -8.73 7.72 12.35
CA ASN A 75 -9.21 9.00 11.86
C ASN A 75 -10.60 9.34 12.40
N ASP A 76 -11.06 8.69 13.47
CA ASP A 76 -12.41 8.90 14.01
C ASP A 76 -12.62 10.33 14.54
N ASP A 77 -11.56 10.97 15.01
CA ASP A 77 -11.59 12.35 15.49
C ASP A 77 -11.55 13.38 14.33
N LEU A 78 -11.35 12.94 13.08
CA LEU A 78 -11.31 13.83 11.93
C LEU A 78 -12.73 14.10 11.41
N GLU A 79 -13.08 15.38 11.35
CA GLU A 79 -14.29 15.84 10.69
C GLU A 79 -14.15 15.70 9.18
N ILE A 80 -14.84 14.73 8.60
CA ILE A 80 -14.92 14.53 7.15
C ILE A 80 -16.01 15.42 6.59
N THR A 81 -15.62 16.39 5.76
CA THR A 81 -16.49 17.35 5.08
C THR A 81 -16.92 16.88 3.69
N ALA A 82 -16.15 15.97 3.08
CA ALA A 82 -16.50 15.35 1.80
C ALA A 82 -17.72 14.43 1.94
N GLU A 83 -18.54 14.39 0.88
CA GLU A 83 -19.62 13.42 0.78
C GLU A 83 -19.04 12.02 0.52
N ILE A 84 -19.42 11.06 1.36
CA ILE A 84 -19.02 9.65 1.22
C ILE A 84 -20.18 8.85 0.66
N ARG A 85 -20.00 8.23 -0.52
CA ARG A 85 -21.00 7.35 -1.14
C ARG A 85 -20.48 5.93 -1.27
N PRO A 86 -20.99 4.97 -0.49
CA PRO A 86 -20.61 3.57 -0.61
C PRO A 86 -20.94 3.00 -2.00
N GLN A 87 -20.07 2.12 -2.49
CA GLN A 87 -20.26 1.35 -3.72
C GLN A 87 -20.06 -0.14 -3.40
N SER A 88 -20.99 -0.98 -3.81
CA SER A 88 -20.93 -2.43 -3.55
C SER A 88 -20.08 -3.20 -4.56
N GLN A 89 -20.09 -2.77 -5.84
CA GLN A 89 -19.37 -3.45 -6.91
C GLN A 89 -18.89 -2.45 -7.96
N PRO A 90 -17.56 -2.23 -8.11
CA PRO A 90 -16.48 -2.71 -7.24
C PRO A 90 -16.67 -2.23 -5.80
N ALA A 91 -16.26 -3.03 -4.81
CA ALA A 91 -16.43 -2.67 -3.40
C ALA A 91 -15.56 -1.46 -3.03
N GLY A 92 -16.12 -0.46 -2.38
CA GLY A 92 -15.40 0.74 -1.97
C GLY A 92 -16.33 1.89 -1.62
N GLU A 93 -15.80 3.11 -1.66
CA GLU A 93 -16.61 4.32 -1.52
C GLU A 93 -16.07 5.45 -2.39
N TRP A 94 -16.98 6.26 -2.92
CA TRP A 94 -16.65 7.55 -3.50
C TRP A 94 -16.50 8.59 -2.39
N VAL A 95 -15.48 9.43 -2.51
CA VAL A 95 -15.19 10.57 -1.66
C VAL A 95 -15.23 11.81 -2.53
N LEU A 96 -16.23 12.66 -2.30
CA LEU A 96 -16.56 13.80 -3.16
C LEU A 96 -16.48 15.09 -2.37
N ALA A 97 -15.53 15.96 -2.74
CA ALA A 97 -15.53 17.32 -2.22
C ALA A 97 -16.68 18.13 -2.86
N PRO A 98 -17.16 19.21 -2.19
CA PRO A 98 -18.17 20.09 -2.77
C PRO A 98 -17.74 20.61 -4.16
N GLY A 99 -18.58 20.39 -5.17
CA GLY A 99 -18.31 20.80 -6.55
C GLY A 99 -17.28 19.92 -7.30
N ALA A 100 -16.99 18.71 -6.82
CA ALA A 100 -16.11 17.77 -7.52
C ALA A 100 -16.62 17.47 -8.94
N ASP A 101 -15.70 17.45 -9.90
CA ASP A 101 -15.93 16.97 -11.26
C ASP A 101 -15.91 15.43 -11.26
N THR A 102 -17.07 14.83 -11.49
CA THR A 102 -17.26 13.37 -11.45
C THR A 102 -16.60 12.63 -12.61
N THR A 103 -16.23 13.34 -13.68
CA THR A 103 -15.54 12.78 -14.84
C THR A 103 -14.03 12.68 -14.64
N ARG A 104 -13.47 13.46 -13.69
CA ARG A 104 -12.06 13.39 -13.29
C ARG A 104 -11.97 12.51 -12.06
N ARG A 105 -11.24 11.40 -12.14
CA ARG A 105 -11.29 10.34 -11.15
C ARG A 105 -9.92 9.96 -10.62
N ILE A 106 -9.88 9.62 -9.34
CA ILE A 106 -8.71 9.04 -8.68
C ILE A 106 -9.12 7.69 -8.10
N LEU A 107 -8.61 6.60 -8.64
CA LEU A 107 -8.66 5.31 -7.98
C LEU A 107 -7.60 5.31 -6.89
N TYR A 108 -8.03 5.37 -5.63
CA TYR A 108 -7.13 5.28 -4.47
C TYR A 108 -7.10 3.85 -3.93
N ILE A 109 -5.89 3.29 -3.85
CA ILE A 109 -5.61 1.94 -3.36
C ILE A 109 -4.86 2.07 -2.04
N HIS A 110 -5.52 1.68 -0.94
CA HIS A 110 -4.98 1.89 0.39
C HIS A 110 -3.78 1.00 0.73
N GLY A 111 -2.89 1.50 1.59
CA GLY A 111 -1.81 0.73 2.20
C GLY A 111 -2.29 -0.20 3.31
N GLY A 112 -1.32 -0.79 4.03
CA GLY A 112 -1.60 -1.75 5.12
C GLY A 112 -1.03 -3.16 4.90
N GLY A 113 0.03 -3.28 4.10
CA GLY A 113 0.77 -4.54 3.94
C GLY A 113 -0.08 -5.70 3.41
N TRP A 114 -1.14 -5.42 2.63
CA TRP A 114 -2.12 -6.38 2.10
C TRP A 114 -2.90 -7.17 3.17
N LEU A 115 -2.79 -6.78 4.44
CA LEU A 115 -3.41 -7.47 5.58
C LEU A 115 -4.46 -6.60 6.27
N VAL A 116 -4.25 -5.28 6.26
CA VAL A 116 -5.03 -4.28 7.00
C VAL A 116 -5.27 -3.05 6.11
N GLY A 117 -6.05 -2.10 6.62
CA GLY A 117 -6.53 -0.96 5.85
C GLY A 117 -7.93 -1.20 5.27
N SER A 118 -8.54 -0.12 4.82
CA SER A 118 -9.91 -0.03 4.31
C SER A 118 -10.13 1.37 3.73
N PRO A 119 -11.22 1.62 3.00
CA PRO A 119 -11.61 2.98 2.63
C PRO A 119 -11.74 3.92 3.83
N ARG A 120 -12.35 3.46 4.93
CA ARG A 120 -12.53 4.24 6.16
C ARG A 120 -11.20 4.69 6.75
N SER A 121 -10.24 3.78 6.89
CA SER A 121 -8.92 4.07 7.46
C SER A 121 -8.12 5.10 6.65
N HIS A 122 -8.45 5.32 5.38
CA HIS A 122 -7.74 6.25 4.48
C HIS A 122 -8.56 7.50 4.11
N ARG A 123 -9.72 7.74 4.76
CA ARG A 123 -10.54 8.94 4.51
C ARG A 123 -9.77 10.25 4.65
N ALA A 124 -8.85 10.34 5.60
CA ALA A 124 -8.03 11.54 5.84
C ALA A 124 -7.15 11.95 4.64
N ILE A 125 -6.73 10.99 3.81
CA ILE A 125 -5.95 11.28 2.60
C ILE A 125 -6.85 11.40 1.37
N THR A 126 -7.86 10.53 1.23
CA THR A 126 -8.78 10.56 0.09
C THR A 126 -9.64 11.82 0.06
N GLU A 127 -10.09 12.31 1.22
CA GLU A 127 -10.76 13.61 1.32
C GLU A 127 -9.85 14.76 0.90
N ARG A 128 -8.61 14.80 1.41
CA ARG A 128 -7.65 15.85 1.05
C ARG A 128 -7.32 15.82 -0.44
N LEU A 129 -7.23 14.64 -1.05
CA LEU A 129 -7.08 14.49 -2.50
C LEU A 129 -8.31 15.04 -3.23
N ALA A 130 -9.52 14.67 -2.82
CA ALA A 130 -10.75 15.17 -3.42
C ALA A 130 -10.82 16.70 -3.35
N GLN A 131 -10.56 17.29 -2.18
CA GLN A 131 -10.57 18.74 -1.96
C GLN A 131 -9.50 19.48 -2.80
N LYS A 132 -8.28 18.93 -2.88
CA LYS A 132 -7.16 19.60 -3.57
C LYS A 132 -7.24 19.49 -5.09
N THR A 133 -7.83 18.42 -5.61
CA THR A 133 -7.85 18.13 -7.04
C THR A 133 -9.17 18.48 -7.70
N GLY A 134 -10.25 18.57 -6.91
CA GLY A 134 -11.62 18.66 -7.41
C GLY A 134 -12.08 17.40 -8.16
N ALA A 135 -11.35 16.28 -8.05
CA ALA A 135 -11.69 15.02 -8.68
C ALA A 135 -12.55 14.15 -7.74
N ALA A 136 -13.37 13.28 -8.32
CA ALA A 136 -14.03 12.20 -7.59
C ALA A 136 -13.00 11.13 -7.21
N VAL A 137 -12.79 10.91 -5.90
CA VAL A 137 -11.86 9.87 -5.43
C VAL A 137 -12.67 8.61 -5.14
N PHE A 138 -12.28 7.49 -5.74
CA PHE A 138 -12.82 6.18 -5.39
C PHE A 138 -11.81 5.44 -4.52
N SER A 139 -12.13 5.28 -3.25
CA SER A 139 -11.32 4.50 -2.32
C SER A 139 -11.75 3.04 -2.39
N LEU A 140 -10.89 2.20 -2.99
CA LEU A 140 -11.17 0.79 -3.23
C LEU A 140 -11.08 -0.03 -1.93
N ASP A 141 -12.05 -0.92 -1.70
CA ASP A 141 -12.04 -1.93 -0.64
C ASP A 141 -11.61 -3.29 -1.22
N TYR A 142 -10.32 -3.43 -1.52
CA TYR A 142 -9.80 -4.64 -2.17
C TYR A 142 -9.65 -5.79 -1.18
N ARG A 143 -9.76 -7.02 -1.68
CA ARG A 143 -9.62 -8.23 -0.87
C ARG A 143 -8.24 -8.34 -0.23
N LEU A 144 -8.22 -8.54 1.08
CA LEU A 144 -7.01 -8.65 1.90
C LEU A 144 -6.63 -10.09 2.22
N MET A 145 -5.33 -10.30 2.42
CA MET A 145 -4.81 -11.50 3.06
C MET A 145 -5.14 -11.49 4.57
N PRO A 146 -5.17 -12.66 5.23
CA PRO A 146 -4.99 -14.01 4.67
C PRO A 146 -6.27 -14.68 4.16
N GLU A 147 -7.43 -14.01 4.28
CA GLU A 147 -8.74 -14.51 3.82
C GLU A 147 -8.75 -14.75 2.32
N HIS A 148 -8.08 -13.87 1.57
CA HIS A 148 -7.89 -13.97 0.13
C HIS A 148 -6.41 -14.14 -0.22
N ARG A 149 -6.15 -14.54 -1.46
CA ARG A 149 -4.78 -14.60 -2.00
C ARG A 149 -4.32 -13.19 -2.33
N PHE A 150 -3.00 -12.96 -2.34
CA PHE A 150 -2.42 -11.69 -2.76
C PHE A 150 -2.94 -11.21 -4.13
N MET A 151 -3.04 -12.12 -5.10
CA MET A 151 -3.51 -11.79 -6.46
C MET A 151 -5.00 -11.44 -6.53
N ASP A 152 -5.81 -11.83 -5.54
CA ASP A 152 -7.24 -11.53 -5.52
C ASP A 152 -7.48 -10.01 -5.37
N GLY A 153 -6.70 -9.35 -4.50
CA GLY A 153 -6.75 -7.89 -4.34
C GLY A 153 -6.21 -7.14 -5.56
N MET A 154 -5.21 -7.70 -6.25
CA MET A 154 -4.74 -7.15 -7.53
C MET A 154 -5.80 -7.24 -8.63
N GLU A 155 -6.61 -8.31 -8.64
CA GLU A 155 -7.72 -8.42 -9.59
C GLU A 155 -8.81 -7.38 -9.29
N ASP A 156 -9.13 -7.13 -8.01
CA ASP A 156 -10.07 -6.08 -7.63
C ASP A 156 -9.60 -4.70 -8.11
N CYS A 157 -8.28 -4.42 -8.04
CA CYS A 157 -7.71 -3.18 -8.57
C CYS A 157 -7.91 -3.04 -10.09
N ARG A 158 -7.76 -4.15 -10.84
CA ARG A 158 -7.96 -4.17 -12.30
C ARG A 158 -9.43 -4.00 -12.68
N GLU A 159 -10.32 -4.72 -11.99
CA GLU A 159 -11.77 -4.62 -12.17
C GLU A 159 -12.26 -3.20 -11.87
N ALA A 160 -11.84 -2.64 -10.73
CA ALA A 160 -12.22 -1.29 -10.33
C ALA A 160 -11.75 -0.23 -11.32
N TYR A 161 -10.51 -0.33 -11.81
CA TYR A 161 -9.99 0.59 -12.80
C TYR A 161 -10.81 0.54 -14.11
N ARG A 162 -11.04 -0.65 -14.65
CA ARG A 162 -11.84 -0.82 -15.87
C ARG A 162 -13.26 -0.29 -15.68
N TRP A 163 -13.90 -0.64 -14.57
CA TRP A 163 -15.25 -0.19 -14.25
C TRP A 163 -15.34 1.35 -14.18
N GLN A 164 -14.35 2.00 -13.55
CA GLN A 164 -14.28 3.45 -13.47
C GLN A 164 -13.99 4.16 -14.80
N LEU A 165 -13.58 3.47 -15.86
CA LEU A 165 -13.46 4.12 -17.17
C LEU A 165 -14.83 4.51 -17.73
N GLU A 166 -15.88 3.79 -17.35
CA GLU A 166 -17.23 3.90 -17.90
C GLU A 166 -18.27 4.30 -16.85
N ASN A 167 -17.93 4.26 -15.55
CA ASN A 167 -18.86 4.51 -14.45
C ASN A 167 -18.29 5.49 -13.43
N GLY A 168 -19.12 6.43 -13.00
CA GLY A 168 -18.82 7.41 -11.97
C GLY A 168 -19.74 7.31 -10.75
N PRO A 169 -19.68 8.28 -9.83
CA PRO A 169 -20.50 8.32 -8.62
C PRO A 169 -22.02 8.38 -8.86
N ASN A 170 -22.44 8.74 -10.07
CA ASN A 170 -23.85 8.90 -10.45
C ASN A 170 -24.33 7.79 -11.43
N GLY A 171 -23.54 6.75 -11.66
CA GLY A 171 -23.83 5.68 -12.62
C GLY A 171 -22.95 5.77 -13.88
N PRO A 172 -23.44 5.28 -15.06
CA PRO A 172 -22.69 5.28 -16.30
C PRO A 172 -22.28 6.70 -16.71
N GLU A 173 -20.97 6.95 -16.73
CA GLU A 173 -20.36 8.23 -17.06
C GLU A 173 -18.91 7.96 -17.45
N PRO A 174 -18.49 8.20 -18.70
CA PRO A 174 -17.11 7.99 -19.11
C PRO A 174 -16.13 8.91 -18.38
N ALA A 175 -15.00 8.38 -17.91
CA ALA A 175 -13.97 9.20 -17.29
C ALA A 175 -13.25 10.06 -18.33
N SER A 176 -13.15 11.37 -18.09
CA SER A 176 -12.36 12.29 -18.90
C SER A 176 -10.87 12.28 -18.51
N PHE A 177 -10.58 12.00 -17.24
CA PHE A 177 -9.23 11.95 -16.68
C PHE A 177 -9.14 10.92 -15.55
N MET A 178 -8.12 10.08 -15.55
CA MET A 178 -7.95 8.96 -14.61
C MET A 178 -6.58 8.99 -13.93
N VAL A 179 -6.56 9.01 -12.60
CA VAL A 179 -5.35 8.82 -11.80
C VAL A 179 -5.45 7.52 -11.02
N VAL A 180 -4.35 6.78 -10.94
CA VAL A 180 -4.20 5.69 -9.96
C VAL A 180 -3.26 6.14 -8.87
N ALA A 181 -3.72 6.11 -7.62
CA ALA A 181 -2.94 6.54 -6.47
C ALA A 181 -2.97 5.48 -5.38
N GLY A 182 -1.91 5.41 -4.58
CA GLY A 182 -1.89 4.53 -3.42
C GLY A 182 -0.64 4.67 -2.58
N ASP A 183 -0.71 4.19 -1.34
CA ASP A 183 0.39 4.27 -0.37
C ASP A 183 0.88 2.88 0.04
N SER A 184 2.17 2.75 0.37
CA SER A 184 2.77 1.51 0.86
C SER A 184 2.44 0.30 -0.06
N ALA A 185 1.72 -0.70 0.45
CA ALA A 185 1.20 -1.84 -0.30
C ALA A 185 0.26 -1.44 -1.47
N GLY A 186 -0.57 -0.42 -1.27
CA GLY A 186 -1.42 0.15 -2.31
C GLY A 186 -0.63 0.92 -3.37
N GLY A 187 0.50 1.51 -2.98
CA GLY A 187 1.49 2.08 -3.91
C GLY A 187 2.12 1.00 -4.80
N SER A 188 2.39 -0.19 -4.26
CA SER A 188 2.81 -1.35 -5.05
C SER A 188 1.74 -1.76 -6.07
N HIS A 189 0.47 -1.84 -5.64
CA HIS A 189 -0.63 -2.13 -6.55
C HIS A 189 -0.83 -1.05 -7.61
N THR A 190 -0.61 0.23 -7.28
CA THR A 190 -0.61 1.33 -8.25
C THR A 190 0.41 1.10 -9.35
N LEU A 191 1.65 0.81 -8.99
CA LEU A 191 2.74 0.56 -9.95
C LEU A 191 2.50 -0.73 -10.76
N ALA A 192 2.01 -1.79 -10.13
CA ALA A 192 1.67 -3.04 -10.80
C ALA A 192 0.49 -2.88 -11.78
N LEU A 193 -0.52 -2.09 -11.41
CA LEU A 193 -1.70 -1.84 -12.24
C LEU A 193 -1.33 -1.10 -13.52
N ILE A 194 -0.56 0.00 -13.43
CA ILE A 194 -0.17 0.76 -14.63
C ILE A 194 0.75 -0.05 -15.55
N ALA A 195 1.65 -0.88 -15.00
CA ALA A 195 2.48 -1.78 -15.79
C ALA A 195 1.63 -2.81 -16.53
N TRP A 196 0.66 -3.40 -15.83
CA TRP A 196 -0.27 -4.35 -16.44
C TRP A 196 -1.16 -3.69 -17.51
N LEU A 197 -1.65 -2.46 -17.29
CA LEU A 197 -2.41 -1.72 -18.30
C LEU A 197 -1.61 -1.55 -19.59
N ARG A 198 -0.33 -1.17 -19.47
CA ARG A 198 0.60 -1.07 -20.60
C ARG A 198 0.74 -2.40 -21.32
N ASP A 199 1.00 -3.47 -20.58
CA ASP A 199 1.25 -4.80 -21.15
C ASP A 199 0.01 -5.41 -21.82
N GLN A 200 -1.19 -5.02 -21.39
CA GLN A 200 -2.46 -5.41 -22.00
C GLN A 200 -2.95 -4.46 -23.10
N ASN A 201 -2.21 -3.39 -23.41
CA ASN A 201 -2.61 -2.35 -24.36
C ASN A 201 -3.99 -1.74 -24.06
N LEU A 202 -4.28 -1.52 -22.77
CA LEU A 202 -5.52 -0.89 -22.28
C LEU A 202 -5.33 0.63 -22.14
N ARG A 203 -6.44 1.38 -21.99
CA ARG A 203 -6.40 2.83 -21.68
C ARG A 203 -5.54 3.07 -20.43
N GLN A 204 -4.43 3.78 -20.61
CA GLN A 204 -3.52 4.14 -19.52
C GLN A 204 -4.18 5.13 -18.56
N ALA A 205 -3.72 5.11 -17.31
CA ALA A 205 -4.01 6.20 -16.39
C ALA A 205 -3.26 7.44 -16.88
N ASP A 206 -3.89 8.61 -16.79
CA ASP A 206 -3.31 9.89 -17.15
C ASP A 206 -2.19 10.30 -16.17
N ALA A 207 -2.24 9.78 -14.92
CA ALA A 207 -1.16 9.89 -13.96
C ALA A 207 -1.15 8.73 -12.94
N ALA A 208 0.00 8.51 -12.31
CA ALA A 208 0.15 7.57 -11.21
C ALA A 208 0.86 8.23 -10.02
N VAL A 209 0.36 7.99 -8.80
CA VAL A 209 0.94 8.51 -7.55
C VAL A 209 1.18 7.36 -6.58
N ALA A 210 2.45 7.02 -6.35
CA ALA A 210 2.83 5.96 -5.43
C ALA A 210 3.54 6.56 -4.20
N LEU A 211 2.88 6.54 -3.04
CA LEU A 211 3.38 7.12 -1.79
C LEU A 211 4.12 6.06 -0.99
N ALA A 212 5.44 6.20 -0.82
CA ALA A 212 6.29 5.22 -0.13
C ALA A 212 6.01 3.75 -0.56
N PRO A 213 6.01 3.43 -1.86
CA PRO A 213 5.55 2.14 -2.36
C PRO A 213 6.47 0.99 -1.92
N SER A 214 5.87 -0.15 -1.59
CA SER A 214 6.62 -1.38 -1.30
C SER A 214 6.99 -2.10 -2.61
N THR A 215 8.12 -1.77 -3.21
CA THR A 215 8.52 -2.31 -4.53
C THR A 215 9.40 -3.56 -4.46
N ASP A 216 9.91 -3.92 -3.29
CA ASP A 216 10.78 -5.08 -3.08
C ASP A 216 10.33 -5.92 -1.87
N LEU A 217 9.64 -7.03 -2.14
CA LEU A 217 9.21 -7.98 -1.11
C LEU A 217 10.33 -8.91 -0.61
N THR A 218 11.51 -8.86 -1.22
CA THR A 218 12.69 -9.60 -0.73
C THR A 218 13.29 -8.94 0.51
N LEU A 219 12.94 -7.67 0.77
CA LEU A 219 13.44 -6.85 1.89
C LEU A 219 14.97 -6.77 1.90
N THR A 220 15.61 -6.78 0.73
CA THR A 220 17.07 -6.88 0.63
C THR A 220 17.78 -5.52 0.59
N ALA A 221 17.06 -4.45 0.27
CA ALA A 221 17.59 -3.08 0.16
C ALA A 221 18.33 -2.64 1.45
N PRO A 222 19.47 -1.92 1.34
CA PRO A 222 20.24 -1.43 2.50
C PRO A 222 19.41 -0.57 3.47
N SER A 223 18.50 0.25 2.93
CA SER A 223 17.61 1.14 3.71
C SER A 223 16.75 0.39 4.74
N ASN A 224 16.38 -0.87 4.49
CA ASN A 224 15.64 -1.70 5.45
C ASN A 224 16.41 -1.94 6.76
N ARG A 225 17.75 -1.89 6.71
CA ARG A 225 18.62 -2.04 7.88
C ARG A 225 19.04 -0.68 8.43
N GLU A 226 19.45 0.22 7.56
CA GLU A 226 20.00 1.52 7.95
C GLU A 226 18.95 2.43 8.61
N ASN A 227 17.70 2.38 8.13
CA ASN A 227 16.62 3.21 8.67
C ASN A 227 15.84 2.53 9.81
N LEU A 228 16.23 1.32 10.23
CA LEU A 228 15.49 0.54 11.24
C LEU A 228 15.33 1.32 12.55
N ALA A 229 16.34 2.08 12.96
CA ALA A 229 16.31 2.87 14.19
C ALA A 229 15.42 4.12 14.10
N THR A 230 15.19 4.63 12.89
CA THR A 230 14.46 5.88 12.62
C THR A 230 13.05 5.65 12.07
N ASP A 231 12.76 4.44 11.57
CA ASP A 231 11.43 4.07 11.10
C ASP A 231 10.50 3.81 12.29
N ALA A 232 9.61 4.76 12.56
CA ALA A 232 8.69 4.70 13.69
C ALA A 232 7.61 3.62 13.53
N LEU A 233 7.29 3.22 12.30
CA LEU A 233 6.17 2.30 12.00
C LEU A 233 6.66 0.86 11.91
N LEU A 234 7.66 0.61 11.06
CA LEU A 234 8.18 -0.73 10.78
C LEU A 234 9.36 -1.10 11.69
N GLY A 235 10.16 -0.12 12.15
CA GLY A 235 11.34 -0.35 12.98
C GLY A 235 11.07 -1.23 14.21
N PRO A 236 10.11 -0.86 15.07
CA PRO A 236 9.71 -1.66 16.23
C PRO A 236 9.21 -3.07 15.88
N MET A 237 8.65 -3.28 14.68
CA MET A 237 8.12 -4.57 14.22
C MET A 237 9.16 -5.45 13.52
N ALA A 238 10.24 -4.86 12.98
CA ALA A 238 11.22 -5.54 12.13
C ALA A 238 12.49 -6.03 12.86
N GLY A 239 12.63 -5.80 14.17
CA GLY A 239 13.78 -6.25 14.97
C GLY A 239 14.18 -7.73 14.80
N PRO A 240 13.22 -8.68 14.70
CA PRO A 240 13.54 -10.09 14.41
C PRO A 240 13.84 -10.36 12.92
N ILE A 241 13.28 -9.59 11.99
CA ILE A 241 13.40 -9.80 10.54
C ILE A 241 14.84 -9.56 10.07
N GLY A 242 15.53 -8.59 10.66
CA GLY A 242 16.94 -8.31 10.36
C GLY A 242 17.92 -9.46 10.67
N LYS A 243 17.50 -10.45 11.46
CA LYS A 243 18.29 -11.64 11.82
C LYS A 243 18.06 -12.84 10.90
N VAL A 244 17.07 -12.78 10.01
CA VAL A 244 16.75 -13.86 9.07
C VAL A 244 17.74 -13.81 7.89
N PRO A 245 18.41 -14.93 7.55
CA PRO A 245 19.25 -15.00 6.35
C PRO A 245 18.45 -14.63 5.09
N ARG A 246 19.03 -13.85 4.18
CA ARG A 246 18.36 -13.34 2.96
C ARG A 246 17.67 -14.45 2.14
N TRP A 247 18.34 -15.59 1.97
CA TRP A 247 17.78 -16.73 1.22
C TRP A 247 16.53 -17.32 1.89
N LEU A 248 16.45 -17.33 3.23
CA LEU A 248 15.30 -17.83 3.97
C LEU A 248 14.16 -16.81 3.96
N SER A 249 14.48 -15.52 4.05
CA SER A 249 13.49 -14.43 3.92
C SER A 249 12.73 -14.53 2.59
N TRP A 250 13.43 -14.85 1.50
CA TRP A 250 12.81 -15.03 0.19
C TRP A 250 11.76 -16.15 0.16
N TRP A 251 12.10 -17.34 0.67
CA TRP A 251 11.16 -18.45 0.74
C TRP A 251 9.97 -18.15 1.66
N LEU A 252 10.20 -17.46 2.78
CA LEU A 252 9.13 -17.03 3.69
C LEU A 252 8.19 -16.03 3.02
N THR A 253 8.71 -15.09 2.23
CA THR A 253 7.89 -14.15 1.45
C THR A 253 7.04 -14.90 0.42
N MET A 254 7.62 -15.80 -0.37
CA MET A 254 6.84 -16.57 -1.38
C MET A 254 5.71 -17.38 -0.73
N LEU A 255 6.02 -18.09 0.37
CA LEU A 255 5.02 -18.83 1.13
C LEU A 255 3.92 -17.93 1.72
N ALA A 256 4.29 -16.76 2.24
CA ALA A 256 3.33 -15.83 2.86
C ALA A 256 2.38 -15.21 1.82
N PHE A 257 2.89 -14.86 0.65
CA PHE A 257 2.10 -14.25 -0.42
C PHE A 257 1.36 -15.27 -1.30
N ARG A 258 1.64 -16.57 -1.12
CA ARG A 258 1.04 -17.69 -1.87
C ARG A 258 1.21 -17.52 -3.40
N VAL A 259 2.41 -17.08 -3.78
CA VAL A 259 2.88 -16.90 -5.17
C VAL A 259 3.81 -18.05 -5.54
#